data_AF-A0A969WYE1-F1
#
_entry.id   AF-A0A969WYE1-F1
#
_cell.length_a   1.000
_cell.length_b   1.000
_cell.length_c   1.000
_cell.angle_alpha   90.00
_cell.angle_beta   90.00
_cell.angle_gamma   90.00
#
_symmetry.space_group_name_H-M   'P 1'
#
loop_
_entity.id
_entity.type
_entity.pdbx_description
1 polymer ?
#
loop_
_entity_poly.entity_id
_entity_poly.type
_entity_poly.pdbx_seq_one_letter_code
_entity_poly.pdbx_strand_id
1 'polypeptide(L)'
;MRNSKRLYIGLLFASLVVIGLIFLIVYNLIRFQNQPLFKGITIGLAIIFIILFILVAAGSVAILLSIIRAQKIPSLEGSIRIATTLLFPVAVQLGKIVGIAKERTLGSFIEVNNYLVKTYRKIVPAGRVMILAPHCLQDSDCPFKITTDIKNCRRCGKCAISGLIEVAEQHGAILRIATGGTLARQIIEDANPKGVVAIACERDLSLGIKDATPLPVIGVLNQRPNGPCHNTQVDMIKVEEALGIMLHGG
;
A
#
# COMPACT_ATOMS: atom_id res chain seq x y z
N MET A 1 -7.18 11.37 12.81
CA MET A 1 -8.19 10.29 12.87
C MET A 1 -7.47 8.95 12.90
N ARG A 2 -7.75 8.09 13.89
CA ARG A 2 -7.14 6.75 13.96
C ARG A 2 -7.79 5.87 12.90
N ASN A 3 -7.02 5.52 11.87
CA ASN A 3 -7.47 4.50 10.93
C ASN A 3 -7.49 3.16 11.69
N SER A 4 -8.47 2.32 11.39
CA SER A 4 -8.61 1.03 12.05
C SER A 4 -8.46 -0.04 10.99
N LYS A 5 -7.38 -0.82 11.04
CA LYS A 5 -7.13 -2.03 10.22
C LYS A 5 -8.39 -2.86 9.92
N ARG A 6 -9.30 -2.96 10.89
CA ARG A 6 -10.60 -3.67 10.80
C ARG A 6 -11.50 -3.18 9.67
N LEU A 7 -11.43 -1.90 9.31
CA LEU A 7 -12.25 -1.27 8.27
C LEU A 7 -11.97 -1.90 6.91
N TYR A 8 -10.70 -1.90 6.49
CA TYR A 8 -10.32 -2.47 5.19
C TYR A 8 -10.60 -3.98 5.14
N ILE A 9 -10.33 -4.71 6.23
CA ILE A 9 -10.63 -6.15 6.29
C ILE A 9 -12.13 -6.42 6.15
N GLY A 10 -12.97 -5.66 6.85
CA GLY A 10 -14.42 -5.77 6.72
C GLY A 10 -14.89 -5.49 5.28
N LEU A 11 -14.34 -4.46 4.65
CA LEU A 11 -14.62 -4.15 3.24
C LEU A 11 -14.12 -5.23 2.28
N LEU A 12 -13.00 -5.90 2.57
CA LEU A 12 -12.51 -7.04 1.77
C LEU A 12 -13.49 -8.21 1.81
N PHE A 13 -13.94 -8.61 3.01
CA PHE A 13 -14.94 -9.68 3.15
C PHE A 13 -16.28 -9.30 2.51
N ALA A 14 -16.73 -8.06 2.70
CA ALA A 14 -17.94 -7.56 2.03
C ALA A 14 -17.78 -7.61 0.50
N SER A 15 -16.61 -7.24 -0.03
CA SER A 15 -16.30 -7.32 -1.46
C SER A 15 -16.39 -8.75 -1.97
N LEU A 16 -15.84 -9.72 -1.23
CA LEU A 16 -15.91 -11.14 -1.57
C LEU A 16 -17.37 -11.62 -1.65
N VAL A 17 -18.20 -11.27 -0.67
CA VAL A 17 -19.62 -11.64 -0.63
C VAL A 17 -20.38 -11.03 -1.80
N VAL A 18 -20.20 -9.73 -2.07
CA VAL A 18 -20.87 -9.04 -3.18
C VAL A 18 -20.49 -9.66 -4.53
N ILE A 19 -19.22 -9.96 -4.75
CA ILE A 19 -18.74 -10.61 -5.98
C ILE A 19 -19.36 -12.01 -6.12
N GLY A 20 -19.44 -12.78 -5.03
CA GLY A 20 -20.07 -14.10 -5.03
C GLY A 20 -21.57 -14.06 -5.34
N LEU A 21 -22.30 -13.07 -4.78
CA LEU A 21 -23.72 -12.88 -5.03
C LEU A 21 -23.99 -12.47 -6.49
N ILE A 22 -23.21 -11.53 -7.04
CA ILE A 22 -23.31 -11.13 -8.44
C ILE A 22 -23.11 -12.33 -9.35
N PHE A 23 -22.08 -13.15 -9.09
CA PHE A 23 -21.84 -14.36 -9.87
C PHE A 23 -23.02 -15.34 -9.77
N LEU A 24 -23.58 -15.57 -8.59
CA LEU A 24 -24.73 -16.46 -8.40
C LEU A 24 -25.96 -15.97 -9.17
N ILE A 25 -26.23 -14.66 -9.16
CA ILE A 25 -27.33 -14.05 -9.92
C ILE A 25 -27.09 -14.25 -11.43
N VAL A 26 -25.90 -13.88 -11.92
CA VAL A 26 -25.54 -14.01 -13.34
C VAL A 26 -25.60 -15.46 -13.80
N TYR A 27 -25.07 -16.40 -13.01
CA TYR A 27 -25.11 -17.83 -13.30
C TYR A 27 -26.56 -18.35 -13.40
N ASN A 28 -27.43 -17.96 -12.45
CA ASN A 28 -28.84 -18.35 -12.50
C ASN A 28 -29.58 -17.77 -13.70
N LEU A 29 -29.31 -16.52 -14.09
CA LEU A 29 -29.90 -15.89 -15.28
C LEU A 29 -29.51 -16.62 -16.56
N ILE A 30 -28.24 -16.96 -16.70
CA ILE A 30 -27.68 -17.62 -17.89
C ILE A 30 -28.17 -19.08 -18.00
N ARG A 31 -28.35 -19.78 -16.86
CA ARG A 31 -28.85 -21.16 -16.82
C ARG A 31 -30.19 -21.36 -17.55
N PHE A 32 -31.00 -20.31 -17.68
CA PHE A 32 -32.29 -20.38 -18.38
C PHE A 32 -32.19 -20.48 -19.91
N GLN A 33 -31.01 -20.26 -20.52
CA GLN A 33 -30.83 -20.43 -21.97
C GLN A 33 -30.47 -21.88 -22.35
N ASN A 34 -31.37 -22.55 -23.07
CA ASN A 34 -31.30 -23.99 -23.39
C ASN A 34 -30.43 -24.36 -24.62
N GLN A 35 -29.52 -23.50 -25.07
CA GLN A 35 -28.66 -23.81 -26.22
C GLN A 35 -27.43 -24.63 -25.78
N PRO A 36 -27.12 -25.78 -26.41
CA PRO A 36 -26.08 -26.71 -25.94
C PRO A 36 -24.66 -26.12 -25.98
N LEU A 37 -24.33 -25.33 -27.01
CA LEU A 37 -23.06 -24.62 -27.11
C LEU A 37 -22.89 -23.58 -25.99
N PHE A 38 -23.94 -22.81 -25.71
CA PHE A 38 -23.95 -21.78 -24.67
C PHE A 38 -23.79 -22.39 -23.27
N LYS A 39 -24.37 -23.58 -23.06
CA LYS A 39 -24.22 -24.34 -21.82
C LYS A 39 -22.77 -24.80 -21.55
N GLY A 40 -22.04 -25.21 -22.59
CA GLY A 40 -20.63 -25.60 -22.44
C GLY A 40 -19.73 -24.43 -22.03
N ILE A 41 -19.88 -23.28 -22.71
CA ILE A 41 -19.09 -22.06 -22.43
C ILE A 41 -19.34 -21.56 -21.00
N THR A 42 -20.60 -21.57 -20.57
CA THR A 42 -21.01 -21.04 -19.26
C THR A 42 -20.52 -21.90 -18.10
N ILE A 43 -20.50 -23.23 -18.27
CA ILE A 43 -19.88 -24.14 -17.30
C ILE A 43 -18.37 -23.90 -17.19
N GLY A 44 -17.68 -23.75 -18.33
CA GLY A 44 -16.24 -23.46 -18.34
C GLY A 44 -15.89 -22.17 -17.59
N LEU A 45 -16.61 -21.07 -17.89
CA LEU A 45 -16.45 -19.79 -17.20
C LEU A 45 -16.77 -19.90 -15.70
N ALA A 46 -17.79 -20.67 -15.32
CA ALA A 46 -18.13 -20.90 -13.93
C ALA A 46 -17.01 -21.61 -13.15
N ILE A 47 -16.38 -22.64 -13.75
CA ILE A 47 -15.25 -23.34 -13.14
C ILE A 47 -14.08 -22.39 -12.92
N ILE A 48 -13.71 -21.60 -13.94
CA ILE A 48 -12.62 -20.60 -13.84
C ILE A 48 -12.92 -19.60 -12.72
N PHE A 49 -14.16 -19.10 -12.66
CA PHE A 49 -14.56 -18.16 -11.61
C PHE A 49 -14.49 -18.80 -10.23
N ILE A 50 -14.96 -20.03 -10.04
CA ILE A 50 -14.91 -20.74 -8.76
C ILE A 50 -13.46 -20.91 -8.29
N ILE A 51 -12.55 -21.31 -9.18
CA ILE A 51 -11.12 -21.42 -8.88
C ILE A 51 -10.56 -20.07 -8.41
N LEU A 52 -10.84 -19.00 -9.16
CA LEU A 52 -10.40 -17.65 -8.81
C LEU A 52 -11.00 -17.19 -7.46
N PHE A 53 -12.27 -17.48 -7.23
CA PHE A 53 -12.98 -17.14 -6.01
C PHE A 53 -12.36 -17.83 -4.79
N ILE A 54 -12.04 -19.13 -4.91
CA ILE A 54 -11.35 -19.88 -3.85
C ILE A 54 -9.98 -19.27 -3.55
N LEU A 55 -9.21 -18.90 -4.58
CA LEU A 55 -7.89 -18.27 -4.39
C LEU A 55 -7.99 -16.92 -3.65
N VAL A 56 -8.95 -16.08 -4.04
CA VAL A 56 -9.17 -14.77 -3.41
C VAL A 56 -9.72 -14.92 -1.99
N ALA A 57 -10.62 -15.87 -1.75
CA ALA A 57 -11.15 -16.19 -0.42
C ALA A 57 -10.03 -16.68 0.51
N ALA A 58 -9.19 -17.62 0.05
CA ALA A 58 -8.04 -18.11 0.78
C ALA A 58 -7.07 -16.97 1.15
N GLY A 59 -6.79 -16.06 0.21
CA GLY A 59 -5.98 -14.87 0.47
C GLY A 59 -6.59 -13.93 1.52
N SER A 60 -7.91 -13.70 1.46
CA SER A 60 -8.63 -12.85 2.43
C SER A 60 -8.59 -13.45 3.84
N VAL A 61 -8.79 -14.76 3.96
CA VAL A 61 -8.67 -15.51 5.22
C VAL A 61 -7.22 -15.48 5.73
N ALA A 62 -6.23 -15.62 4.85
CA ALA A 62 -4.82 -15.54 5.22
C ALA A 62 -4.46 -14.19 5.85
N ILE A 63 -4.96 -13.07 5.29
CA ILE A 63 -4.77 -11.73 5.87
C ILE A 63 -5.36 -11.67 7.29
N LEU A 64 -6.59 -12.17 7.47
CA LEU A 64 -7.24 -12.20 8.77
C LEU A 64 -6.44 -13.02 9.79
N LEU A 65 -6.00 -14.22 9.40
CA LEU A 65 -5.19 -15.10 10.24
C LEU A 65 -3.83 -14.50 10.59
N SER A 66 -3.16 -13.85 9.64
CA SER A 66 -1.88 -13.18 9.88
C SER A 66 -2.00 -12.04 10.88
N ILE A 67 -3.13 -11.33 10.90
CA ILE A 67 -3.41 -10.26 11.86
C ILE A 67 -3.77 -10.81 13.25
N ILE A 68 -4.54 -11.90 13.32
CA ILE A 68 -4.92 -12.52 14.60
C ILE A 68 -3.71 -13.22 15.24
N ARG A 69 -2.92 -13.95 14.45
CA ARG A 69 -1.79 -14.75 14.94
C ARG A 69 -0.50 -13.94 15.09
N ALA A 70 -0.47 -12.69 14.61
CA ALA A 70 0.73 -11.87 14.51
C ALA A 70 1.92 -12.59 13.85
N GLN A 71 1.61 -13.52 12.95
CA GLN A 71 2.57 -14.40 12.31
C GLN A 71 2.31 -14.46 10.82
N LYS A 72 3.40 -14.53 10.06
CA LYS A 72 3.38 -14.72 8.62
C LYS A 72 2.94 -16.14 8.28
N ILE A 73 2.10 -16.27 7.25
CA ILE A 73 1.83 -17.55 6.59
C ILE A 73 2.56 -17.54 5.24
N PRO A 74 3.83 -18.00 5.17
CA PRO A 74 4.65 -17.88 3.97
C PRO A 74 4.09 -18.64 2.76
N SER A 75 3.32 -19.71 2.98
CA SER A 75 2.67 -20.46 1.91
C SER A 75 1.54 -19.71 1.20
N LEU A 76 1.03 -18.61 1.76
CA LEU A 76 -0.13 -17.88 1.23
C LEU A 76 0.20 -16.47 0.73
N GLU A 77 1.48 -16.08 0.62
CA GLU A 77 1.87 -14.75 0.13
C GLU A 77 1.29 -14.43 -1.26
N GLY A 78 1.33 -15.40 -2.17
CA GLY A 78 0.74 -15.26 -3.51
C GLY A 78 -0.76 -15.02 -3.46
N SER A 79 -1.48 -15.77 -2.63
CA SER A 79 -2.93 -15.62 -2.44
C SER A 79 -3.30 -14.28 -1.79
N ILE A 80 -2.54 -13.84 -0.78
CA ILE A 80 -2.71 -12.51 -0.15
C ILE A 80 -2.55 -11.40 -1.19
N ARG A 81 -1.53 -11.52 -2.06
CA ARG A 81 -1.29 -10.56 -3.14
C ARG A 81 -2.43 -10.51 -4.15
N ILE A 82 -2.91 -11.67 -4.61
CA ILE A 82 -4.03 -11.76 -5.55
C ILE A 82 -5.29 -11.15 -4.91
N ALA A 83 -5.59 -11.52 -3.66
CA ALA A 83 -6.75 -11.01 -2.94
C ALA A 83 -6.71 -9.49 -2.79
N THR A 84 -5.60 -8.92 -2.32
CA THR A 84 -5.46 -7.46 -2.18
C THR A 84 -5.54 -6.74 -3.52
N THR A 85 -4.92 -7.27 -4.57
CA THR A 85 -4.92 -6.63 -5.90
C THR A 85 -6.31 -6.58 -6.53
N LEU A 86 -7.06 -7.69 -6.46
CA LEU A 86 -8.39 -7.81 -7.07
C LEU A 86 -9.49 -7.17 -6.23
N LEU A 87 -9.45 -7.33 -4.91
CA LEU A 87 -10.50 -6.83 -4.03
C LEU A 87 -10.33 -5.35 -3.68
N PHE A 88 -9.13 -4.78 -3.72
CA PHE A 88 -8.91 -3.36 -3.39
C PHE A 88 -9.81 -2.37 -4.16
N PRO A 89 -9.92 -2.40 -5.50
CA PRO A 89 -10.79 -1.46 -6.21
C PRO A 89 -12.27 -1.62 -5.82
N VAL A 90 -12.71 -2.87 -5.59
CA VAL A 90 -14.07 -3.17 -5.13
C VAL A 90 -14.30 -2.66 -3.71
N ALA A 91 -13.34 -2.87 -2.80
CA ALA A 91 -13.40 -2.43 -1.42
C ALA A 91 -13.47 -0.90 -1.31
N VAL A 92 -12.73 -0.17 -2.14
CA VAL A 92 -12.80 1.30 -2.20
C VAL A 92 -14.17 1.76 -2.70
N GLN A 93 -14.72 1.10 -3.74
CA GLN A 93 -16.03 1.44 -4.28
C GLN A 93 -17.16 1.13 -3.30
N LEU A 94 -17.13 -0.03 -2.64
CA LEU A 94 -18.08 -0.39 -1.59
C LEU A 94 -18.00 0.57 -0.40
N GLY A 95 -16.78 0.94 0.03
CA GLY A 95 -16.59 1.94 1.06
C GLY A 95 -17.31 3.24 0.72
N LYS A 96 -17.17 3.72 -0.53
CA LYS A 96 -17.87 4.92 -1.02
C LYS A 96 -19.40 4.76 -0.99
N ILE A 97 -19.94 3.61 -1.39
CA ILE A 97 -21.38 3.33 -1.38
C ILE A 97 -21.94 3.35 0.05
N VAL A 98 -21.18 2.88 1.03
CA VAL A 98 -21.55 2.87 2.45
C VAL A 98 -21.27 4.23 3.13
N GLY A 99 -20.84 5.24 2.39
CA GLY A 99 -20.58 6.60 2.91
C GLY A 99 -19.24 6.75 3.63
N ILE A 100 -18.31 5.81 3.47
CA ILE A 100 -16.96 5.89 4.04
C ILE A 100 -16.08 6.74 3.10
N ALA A 101 -15.44 7.76 3.66
CA ALA A 101 -14.48 8.60 2.94
C ALA A 101 -13.34 7.75 2.36
N LYS A 102 -13.02 8.00 1.08
CA LYS A 102 -12.01 7.24 0.32
C LYS A 102 -10.67 7.18 1.07
N GLU A 103 -10.23 8.29 1.62
CA GLU A 103 -8.98 8.44 2.38
C GLU A 103 -8.93 7.52 3.59
N ARG A 104 -10.06 7.26 4.27
CA ARG A 104 -10.11 6.32 5.41
C ARG A 104 -9.89 4.88 4.95
N THR A 105 -10.49 4.49 3.83
CA THR A 105 -10.30 3.15 3.26
C THR A 105 -8.86 2.94 2.82
N LEU A 106 -8.28 3.92 2.12
CA LEU A 106 -6.89 3.90 1.68
C LEU A 106 -5.91 3.88 2.86
N GLY A 107 -6.14 4.71 3.88
CA GLY A 107 -5.36 4.72 5.11
C GLY A 107 -5.40 3.39 5.84
N SER A 108 -6.58 2.76 5.93
CA SER A 108 -6.72 1.42 6.51
C SER A 108 -6.00 0.34 5.70
N PHE A 109 -5.95 0.46 4.37
CA PHE A 109 -5.15 -0.44 3.51
C PHE A 109 -3.65 -0.30 3.81
N ILE A 110 -3.15 0.94 3.92
CA ILE A 110 -1.74 1.20 4.25
C ILE A 110 -1.38 0.60 5.61
N GLU A 111 -2.24 0.72 6.62
CA GLU A 111 -1.99 0.09 7.94
C GLU A 111 -1.94 -1.44 7.87
N VAL A 112 -2.81 -2.06 7.07
CA VAL A 112 -2.77 -3.52 6.84
C VAL A 112 -1.49 -3.92 6.14
N ASN A 113 -1.07 -3.19 5.09
CA ASN A 113 0.19 -3.43 4.40
C ASN A 113 1.39 -3.30 5.36
N ASN A 114 1.49 -2.21 6.11
CA ASN A 114 2.60 -1.99 7.05
C ASN A 114 2.67 -3.11 8.08
N TYR A 115 1.53 -3.58 8.55
CA TYR A 115 1.46 -4.72 9.46
C TYR A 115 1.96 -6.01 8.81
N LEU A 116 1.53 -6.31 7.57
CA LEU A 116 2.01 -7.48 6.84
C LEU A 116 3.53 -7.41 6.62
N VAL A 117 4.06 -6.25 6.22
CA VAL A 117 5.49 -6.05 6.04
C VAL A 117 6.26 -6.27 7.35
N LYS A 118 5.75 -5.73 8.46
CA LYS A 118 6.31 -5.96 9.79
C LYS A 118 6.42 -7.46 10.13
N THR A 119 5.38 -8.24 9.81
CA THR A 119 5.39 -9.70 10.09
C THR A 119 6.38 -10.49 9.23
N TYR A 120 6.90 -9.94 8.13
CA TYR A 120 7.82 -10.66 7.26
C TYR A 120 9.22 -10.86 7.86
N ARG A 121 9.59 -10.14 8.95
CA ARG A 121 10.90 -10.22 9.62
C ARG A 121 12.10 -10.18 8.67
N LYS A 122 11.94 -9.52 7.51
CA LYS A 122 12.99 -9.45 6.50
C LYS A 122 13.90 -8.29 6.86
N ILE A 123 15.07 -8.61 7.41
CA ILE A 123 16.12 -7.64 7.71
C ILE A 123 16.71 -7.16 6.39
N VAL A 124 16.66 -5.84 6.18
CA VAL A 124 17.28 -5.18 5.04
C VAL A 124 18.55 -4.48 5.51
N PRO A 125 19.72 -4.67 4.84
CA PRO A 125 20.93 -3.94 5.18
C PRO A 125 20.72 -2.42 5.07
N ALA A 126 21.31 -1.64 5.99
CA ALA A 126 21.24 -0.18 6.06
C ALA A 126 21.34 0.52 4.71
N GLY A 127 22.40 0.24 3.94
CA GLY A 127 22.64 0.82 2.61
C GLY A 127 21.71 0.34 1.49
N ARG A 128 20.70 -0.49 1.79
CA ARG A 128 19.70 -0.98 0.84
C ARG A 128 18.26 -0.63 1.26
N VAL A 129 18.08 0.13 2.34
CA VAL A 129 16.79 0.75 2.67
C VAL A 129 16.76 2.14 2.08
N MET A 130 15.66 2.48 1.39
CA MET A 130 15.42 3.81 0.84
C MET A 130 14.30 4.51 1.60
N ILE A 131 14.51 5.79 1.94
CA ILE A 131 13.44 6.71 2.31
C ILE A 131 13.03 7.45 1.03
N LEU A 132 11.77 7.32 0.64
CA LEU A 132 11.20 8.03 -0.49
C LEU A 132 10.19 9.05 -0.01
N ALA A 133 10.55 10.32 -0.11
CA ALA A 133 9.73 11.42 0.40
C ALA A 133 9.18 12.30 -0.74
N PRO A 134 8.03 12.98 -0.54
CA PRO A 134 7.45 13.84 -1.56
C PRO A 134 8.07 15.23 -1.49
N HIS A 135 8.20 15.89 -2.64
CA HIS A 135 8.62 17.29 -2.70
C HIS A 135 7.73 18.24 -1.89
N CYS A 136 6.47 17.86 -1.63
CA CYS A 136 5.51 18.63 -0.83
C CYS A 136 5.93 18.83 0.64
N LEU A 137 6.94 18.11 1.14
CA LEU A 137 7.51 18.35 2.48
C LEU A 137 8.47 19.53 2.49
N GLN A 138 9.00 19.93 1.33
CA GLN A 138 9.86 21.10 1.22
C GLN A 138 9.01 22.36 1.39
N ASP A 139 9.55 23.33 2.12
CA ASP A 139 8.96 24.66 2.23
C ASP A 139 8.84 25.31 0.84
N SER A 140 7.65 25.84 0.54
CA SER A 140 7.30 26.42 -0.76
C SER A 140 8.19 27.62 -1.13
N ASP A 141 8.68 28.35 -0.14
CA ASP A 141 9.51 29.54 -0.32
C ASP A 141 11.01 29.22 -0.26
N CYS A 142 11.36 27.93 -0.22
CA CYS A 142 12.75 27.50 -0.20
C CYS A 142 13.42 27.76 -1.56
N PRO A 143 14.48 28.59 -1.63
CA PRO A 143 15.12 28.93 -2.89
C PRO A 143 15.98 27.78 -3.46
N PHE A 144 16.24 26.74 -2.68
CA PHE A 144 17.14 25.63 -3.03
C PHE A 144 16.36 24.37 -3.42
N LYS A 145 16.22 24.09 -4.71
CA LYS A 145 15.53 22.87 -5.17
C LYS A 145 16.31 21.60 -4.83
N ILE A 146 15.64 20.63 -4.19
CA ILE A 146 16.22 19.35 -3.74
C ILE A 146 15.79 18.14 -4.57
N THR A 147 14.93 18.33 -5.57
CA THR A 147 14.35 17.24 -6.36
C THR A 147 15.39 16.46 -7.17
N THR A 148 16.44 17.14 -7.62
CA THR A 148 17.53 16.53 -8.40
C THR A 148 18.69 16.07 -7.50
N ASP A 149 19.08 16.91 -6.54
CA ASP A 149 20.11 16.59 -5.57
C ASP A 149 19.69 17.06 -4.17
N ILE A 150 19.54 16.10 -3.25
CA ILE A 150 19.19 16.35 -1.86
C ILE A 150 20.26 17.17 -1.12
N LYS A 151 21.52 17.14 -1.60
CA LYS A 151 22.64 17.90 -1.04
C LYS A 151 22.47 19.42 -1.16
N ASN A 152 21.55 19.89 -1.99
CA ASN A 152 21.21 21.31 -2.09
C ASN A 152 20.52 21.84 -0.82
N CYS A 153 20.00 20.96 0.05
CA CYS A 153 19.40 21.37 1.31
C CYS A 153 20.44 22.03 2.23
N ARG A 154 20.16 23.27 2.67
CA ARG A 154 21.01 24.02 3.62
C ARG A 154 20.76 23.71 5.10
N ARG A 155 19.92 22.71 5.40
CA ARG A 155 19.54 22.31 6.77
C ARG A 155 19.10 23.48 7.66
N CYS A 156 18.28 24.39 7.10
CA CYS A 156 17.81 25.58 7.82
C CYS A 156 16.70 25.31 8.84
N GLY A 157 16.21 24.07 8.97
CA GLY A 157 15.17 23.67 9.92
C GLY A 157 13.73 24.12 9.57
N LYS A 158 13.52 24.88 8.49
CA LYS A 158 12.19 25.38 8.11
C LYS A 158 11.19 24.30 7.65
N CYS A 159 11.69 23.13 7.24
CA CYS A 159 10.86 22.05 6.73
C CYS A 159 11.39 20.68 7.17
N ALA A 160 10.58 19.62 7.01
CA ALA A 160 10.92 18.28 7.49
C ALA A 160 12.12 17.64 6.77
N ILE A 161 12.57 18.22 5.66
CA ILE A 161 13.67 17.68 4.83
C ILE A 161 14.98 17.58 5.63
N SER A 162 15.31 18.56 6.47
CA SER A 162 16.56 18.51 7.25
C SER A 162 16.56 17.32 8.21
N GLY A 163 15.45 17.10 8.93
CA GLY A 163 15.30 15.95 9.82
C GLY A 163 15.35 14.62 9.06
N LEU A 164 14.76 14.54 7.86
CA LEU A 164 14.85 13.33 7.03
C LEU A 164 16.30 13.04 6.59
N ILE A 165 17.08 14.07 6.29
CA ILE A 165 18.51 13.90 5.96
C ILE A 165 19.26 13.34 7.17
N GLU A 166 19.04 13.91 8.36
CA GLU A 166 19.68 13.45 9.60
C GLU A 166 19.34 11.99 9.91
N VAL A 167 18.05 11.63 9.85
CA VAL A 167 17.59 10.26 10.08
C VAL A 167 18.19 9.28 9.05
N ALA A 168 18.26 9.68 7.78
CA ALA A 168 18.86 8.86 6.74
C ALA A 168 20.36 8.63 6.98
N GLU A 169 21.11 9.67 7.36
CA GLU A 169 22.55 9.59 7.67
C GLU A 169 22.81 8.70 8.90
N GLN A 170 22.05 8.88 9.98
CA GLN A 170 22.18 8.08 11.20
C GLN A 170 21.96 6.58 10.97
N HIS A 171 21.03 6.24 10.07
CA HIS A 171 20.65 4.85 9.79
C HIS A 171 21.30 4.28 8.52
N GLY A 172 22.17 5.05 7.85
CA GLY A 172 22.80 4.64 6.58
C GLY A 172 21.81 4.38 5.44
N ALA A 173 20.62 4.99 5.48
CA ALA A 173 19.56 4.81 4.50
C ALA A 173 19.71 5.78 3.31
N ILE A 174 19.19 5.39 2.14
CA ILE A 174 19.21 6.21 0.93
C ILE A 174 17.99 7.16 0.96
N LEU A 175 18.19 8.47 1.06
CA LEU A 175 17.08 9.44 0.92
C LEU A 175 16.94 9.90 -0.54
N ARG A 176 15.70 9.89 -1.05
CA ARG A 176 15.32 10.43 -2.36
C ARG A 176 14.01 11.21 -2.28
N ILE A 177 13.89 12.25 -3.11
CA ILE A 177 12.71 13.10 -3.20
C ILE A 177 12.03 12.88 -4.55
N ALA A 178 10.73 12.64 -4.56
CA ALA A 178 9.93 12.50 -5.77
C ALA A 178 8.85 13.59 -5.88
N THR A 179 8.62 14.06 -7.11
CA THR A 179 7.55 15.03 -7.42
C THR A 179 6.21 14.36 -7.72
N GLY A 180 6.22 13.05 -8.02
CA GLY A 180 5.03 12.27 -8.28
C GLY A 180 5.35 10.78 -8.48
N GLY A 181 4.30 9.99 -8.71
CA GLY A 181 4.40 8.52 -8.77
C GLY A 181 5.30 7.98 -9.89
N THR A 182 5.35 8.64 -11.06
CA THR A 182 6.22 8.20 -12.17
C THR A 182 7.70 8.31 -11.81
N LEU A 183 8.11 9.48 -11.30
CA LEU A 183 9.50 9.68 -10.85
C LEU A 183 9.83 8.77 -9.67
N ALA A 184 8.89 8.55 -8.75
CA ALA A 184 9.06 7.61 -7.65
C ALA A 184 9.39 6.18 -8.14
N ARG A 185 8.68 5.68 -9.15
CA ARG A 185 8.93 4.34 -9.75
C ARG A 185 10.30 4.28 -10.40
N GLN A 186 10.66 5.29 -11.18
CA GLN A 186 11.98 5.38 -11.81
C GLN A 186 13.11 5.39 -10.77
N ILE A 187 12.98 6.18 -9.70
CA ILE A 187 13.98 6.23 -8.61
C ILE A 187 14.14 4.86 -7.94
N ILE A 188 13.03 4.13 -7.72
CA ILE A 188 13.06 2.78 -7.13
C ILE A 188 13.76 1.80 -8.08
N GLU A 189 13.48 1.86 -9.38
CA GLU A 189 14.11 1.02 -10.41
C GLU A 189 15.62 1.28 -10.48
N ASP A 190 16.03 2.55 -10.56
CA ASP A 190 17.43 2.96 -10.68
C ASP A 190 18.27 2.58 -9.45
N ALA A 191 17.73 2.80 -8.24
CA ALA A 191 18.45 2.53 -7.01
C ALA A 191 18.38 1.06 -6.55
N ASN A 192 17.42 0.28 -7.07
CA ASN A 192 17.17 -1.11 -6.74
C ASN A 192 17.25 -1.42 -5.22
N PRO A 193 16.50 -0.69 -4.36
CA PRO A 193 16.54 -0.91 -2.92
C PRO A 193 15.96 -2.29 -2.57
N LYS A 194 16.21 -2.74 -1.35
CA LYS A 194 15.64 -4.00 -0.81
C LYS A 194 14.49 -3.75 0.18
N GLY A 195 14.24 -2.50 0.54
CA GLY A 195 13.04 -2.04 1.25
C GLY A 195 12.88 -0.53 1.14
N VAL A 196 11.64 -0.05 1.23
CA VAL A 196 11.30 1.38 1.10
C VAL A 196 10.47 1.84 2.29
N VAL A 197 10.87 2.94 2.90
CA VAL A 197 10.01 3.75 3.78
C VAL A 197 9.48 4.90 2.94
N ALA A 198 8.23 4.80 2.52
CA ALA A 198 7.60 5.76 1.63
C ALA A 198 6.78 6.76 2.45
N ILE A 199 6.92 8.05 2.16
CA ILE A 199 6.14 9.13 2.79
C ILE A 199 5.26 9.76 1.71
N ALA A 200 3.94 9.73 1.89
CA ALA A 200 3.02 10.45 1.00
C ALA A 200 1.61 10.55 1.60
N CYS A 201 0.67 11.09 0.82
CA CYS A 201 -0.74 11.03 1.14
C CYS A 201 -1.30 9.60 0.93
N GLU A 202 -2.53 9.35 1.39
CA GLU A 202 -3.17 8.04 1.31
C GLU A 202 -3.28 7.54 -0.14
N ARG A 203 -3.55 8.45 -1.08
CA ARG A 203 -3.68 8.14 -2.50
C ARG A 203 -2.38 7.61 -3.09
N ASP A 204 -1.31 8.39 -2.98
CA ASP A 204 -0.03 8.04 -3.60
C ASP A 204 0.60 6.83 -2.92
N LEU A 205 0.50 6.71 -1.59
CA LEU A 205 0.99 5.54 -0.88
C LEU A 205 0.25 4.27 -1.28
N SER A 206 -1.09 4.30 -1.36
CA SER A 206 -1.87 3.11 -1.71
C SER A 206 -1.53 2.58 -3.11
N LEU A 207 -1.34 3.48 -4.09
CA LEU A 207 -0.93 3.14 -5.45
C LEU A 207 0.52 2.66 -5.48
N GLY A 208 1.43 3.39 -4.82
CA GLY A 208 2.85 3.04 -4.76
C GLY A 208 3.11 1.67 -4.12
N ILE A 209 2.41 1.34 -3.03
CA ILE A 209 2.50 0.02 -2.38
C ILE A 209 2.07 -1.10 -3.34
N LYS A 210 0.97 -0.88 -4.07
CA LYS A 210 0.46 -1.87 -5.04
C LYS A 210 1.45 -2.11 -6.17
N ASP A 211 2.03 -1.03 -6.70
CA ASP A 211 2.94 -1.08 -7.85
C ASP A 211 4.33 -1.61 -7.50
N ALA A 212 4.79 -1.41 -6.26
CA ALA A 212 6.13 -1.82 -5.83
C ALA A 212 6.26 -3.33 -5.56
N THR A 213 5.18 -4.11 -5.57
CA THR A 213 5.22 -5.54 -5.21
C THR A 213 6.13 -6.33 -6.19
N PRO A 214 7.13 -7.12 -5.72
CA PRO A 214 7.28 -7.69 -4.37
C PRO A 214 8.25 -6.96 -3.41
N LEU A 215 8.65 -5.72 -3.71
CA LEU A 215 9.48 -4.90 -2.82
C LEU A 215 8.71 -4.57 -1.52
N PRO A 216 9.29 -4.80 -0.32
CA PRO A 216 8.64 -4.43 0.93
C PRO A 216 8.62 -2.90 1.08
N VAL A 217 7.42 -2.35 1.29
CA VAL A 217 7.19 -0.92 1.49
C VAL A 217 6.45 -0.69 2.79
N ILE A 218 6.97 0.16 3.67
CA ILE A 218 6.24 0.70 4.82
C ILE A 218 5.86 2.14 4.49
N GLY A 219 4.57 2.44 4.52
CA GLY A 219 4.03 3.77 4.24
C GLY A 219 3.84 4.60 5.50
N VAL A 220 4.38 5.82 5.52
CA VAL A 220 4.16 6.83 6.56
C VAL A 220 3.33 7.97 5.98
N LEU A 221 2.14 8.18 6.53
CA LEU A 221 1.24 9.23 6.05
C LEU A 221 1.79 10.61 6.38
N ASN A 222 1.83 11.50 5.39
CA ASN A 222 2.10 12.91 5.62
C ASN A 222 0.89 13.63 6.23
N GLN A 223 1.17 14.71 6.93
CA GLN A 223 0.20 15.63 7.50
C GLN A 223 0.04 16.82 6.55
N ARG A 224 -1.20 17.29 6.39
CA ARG A 224 -1.57 18.33 5.42
C ARG A 224 -2.18 19.55 6.13
N PRO A 225 -1.41 20.26 6.99
CA PRO A 225 -1.94 21.42 7.72
C PRO A 225 -2.36 22.56 6.78
N ASN A 226 -1.68 22.69 5.64
CA ASN A 226 -1.91 23.75 4.65
C ASN A 226 -2.64 23.24 3.40
N GLY A 227 -3.40 22.15 3.52
CA GLY A 227 -4.10 21.52 2.40
C GLY A 227 -3.26 20.49 1.63
N PRO A 228 -3.77 19.99 0.49
CA PRO A 228 -3.11 18.96 -0.29
C PRO A 228 -1.85 19.50 -0.99
N CYS A 229 -0.76 18.73 -0.92
CA CYS A 229 0.46 18.98 -1.68
C CYS A 229 1.11 20.36 -1.47
N HIS A 230 0.89 20.99 -0.31
CA HIS A 230 1.48 22.29 0.01
C HIS A 230 1.98 22.29 1.47
N ASN A 231 3.27 22.58 1.67
CA ASN A 231 3.94 22.66 2.98
C ASN A 231 3.46 21.57 3.95
N THR A 232 3.53 20.32 3.47
CA THR A 232 3.12 19.14 4.23
C THR A 232 4.16 18.80 5.28
N GLN A 233 3.75 18.09 6.32
CA GLN A 233 4.62 17.67 7.42
C GLN A 233 4.64 16.15 7.52
N VAL A 234 5.61 15.61 8.26
CA VAL A 234 5.67 14.19 8.58
C VAL A 234 6.11 14.02 10.02
N ASP A 235 5.58 12.98 10.65
CA ASP A 235 5.94 12.58 12.01
C ASP A 235 7.26 11.81 11.97
N MET A 236 8.34 12.44 12.40
CA MET A 236 9.70 11.88 12.34
C MET A 236 9.83 10.59 13.14
N ILE A 237 9.13 10.49 14.28
CA ILE A 237 9.14 9.29 15.13
C ILE A 237 8.62 8.10 14.32
N LYS A 238 7.55 8.27 13.54
CA LYS A 238 7.01 7.20 12.69
C LYS A 238 7.93 6.81 11.55
N VAL A 239 8.72 7.76 11.03
CA VAL A 239 9.72 7.47 9.99
C VAL A 239 10.84 6.63 10.57
N GLU A 240 11.35 7.00 11.74
CA GLU A 240 12.37 6.23 12.46
C GLU A 240 11.88 4.84 12.85
N GLU A 241 10.66 4.71 13.39
CA GLU A 241 10.05 3.41 13.68
C GLU A 241 9.93 2.54 12.42
N ALA A 242 9.50 3.12 11.30
CA ALA A 242 9.40 2.42 10.02
C ALA A 242 10.76 1.95 9.51
N LEU A 243 11.80 2.77 9.64
CA LEU A 243 13.17 2.40 9.32
C LEU A 243 13.67 1.27 10.23
N GLY A 244 13.47 1.39 11.54
CA GLY A 244 13.85 0.36 12.50
C GLY A 244 13.24 -1.00 12.16
N ILE A 245 11.96 -1.04 11.78
CA ILE A 245 11.29 -2.26 11.32
C ILE A 245 11.96 -2.84 10.07
N MET A 246 12.37 -2.01 9.10
CA MET A 246 13.07 -2.49 7.89
C MET A 246 14.49 -2.99 8.18
N LEU A 247 15.20 -2.33 9.08
CA LEU A 247 16.61 -2.57 9.36
C LEU A 247 16.85 -3.73 10.32
N HIS A 248 15.96 -3.92 11.30
CA HIS A 248 16.13 -4.89 12.38
C HIS A 248 15.07 -6.00 12.37
N GLY A 249 14.05 -5.88 11.52
CA GLY A 249 12.87 -6.73 11.56
C GLY A 249 11.81 -6.22 12.54
N GLY A 250 10.60 -6.76 12.42
CA GLY A 250 9.40 -6.35 13.16
C GLY A 250 9.00 -7.24 14.33
#